data_AF-A0A1V6HVD1-F1
#
_entry.id   AF-A0A1V6HVD1-F1
#
_cell.length_a   1.000
_cell.length_b   1.000
_cell.length_c   1.000
_cell.angle_alpha   90.00
_cell.angle_beta   90.00
_cell.angle_gamma   90.00
#
_symmetry.space_group_name_H-M   'P 1'
#
loop_
_entity.id
_entity.type
_entity.pdbx_description
1 polymer ?
#
loop_
_entity_poly.entity_id
_entity_poly.type
_entity_poly.pdbx_seq_one_letter_code
_entity_poly.pdbx_strand_id
1 'polypeptide(L)'
;MSTERLSYLPIEIRSYLPTGWGLVAGTEPRWDERKETWTAAVYDLADNEWTVRVTEAAAGKQGRLPALKQAIDEVFYRSLR
;
A
#
# COMPACT_ATOMS: atom_id res chain seq x y z
N MET A 1 13.55 -10.81 -18.87
CA MET A 1 12.14 -10.46 -18.65
C MET A 1 12.13 -9.15 -17.89
N SER A 2 11.48 -8.12 -18.40
CA SER A 2 11.36 -6.85 -17.69
C SER A 2 10.45 -7.10 -16.48
N THR A 3 11.00 -7.18 -15.27
CA THR A 3 10.19 -7.17 -14.06
C THR A 3 9.57 -5.77 -14.01
N GLU A 4 8.30 -5.65 -14.41
CA GLU A 4 7.59 -4.38 -14.26
C GLU A 4 7.65 -3.98 -12.79
N ARG A 5 8.14 -2.75 -12.53
CA ARG A 5 8.25 -2.21 -11.18
C ARG A 5 6.88 -2.27 -10.51
N LEU A 6 6.85 -2.67 -9.24
CA LEU A 6 5.59 -2.75 -8.50
C LEU A 6 4.87 -1.41 -8.53
N SER A 7 3.64 -1.45 -8.99
CA SER A 7 2.73 -0.32 -9.06
C SER A 7 1.30 -0.81 -8.83
N TYR A 8 0.46 0.11 -8.38
CA TYR A 8 -0.95 -0.16 -8.08
C TYR A 8 -1.79 1.02 -8.54
N LEU A 9 -2.93 0.72 -9.17
CA LEU A 9 -3.91 1.73 -9.54
C LEU A 9 -4.61 2.26 -8.28
N PRO A 10 -5.04 3.52 -8.26
CA PRO A 10 -5.79 4.08 -7.12
C PRO A 10 -7.01 3.24 -6.72
N ILE A 11 -7.71 2.66 -7.70
CA ILE A 11 -8.88 1.80 -7.45
C ILE A 11 -8.51 0.48 -6.76
N GLU A 12 -7.32 -0.07 -7.04
CA GLU A 12 -6.84 -1.31 -6.40
C GLU A 12 -6.52 -1.05 -4.93
N ILE A 13 -5.90 0.09 -4.63
CA ILE A 13 -5.59 0.50 -3.25
C ILE A 13 -6.91 0.72 -2.49
N ARG A 14 -7.82 1.51 -3.07
CA ARG A 14 -9.12 1.84 -2.44
C ARG A 14 -9.99 0.61 -2.21
N SER A 15 -9.92 -0.40 -3.06
CA SER A 15 -10.69 -1.66 -2.91
C SER A 15 -10.34 -2.44 -1.64
N TYR A 16 -9.15 -2.22 -1.08
CA TYR A 16 -8.70 -2.91 0.13
C TYR A 16 -8.65 -2.01 1.37
N LEU A 17 -8.88 -0.71 1.23
CA LEU A 17 -8.92 0.20 2.37
C LEU A 17 -10.09 -0.13 3.29
N PRO A 18 -9.90 -0.07 4.63
CA PRO A 18 -11.02 -0.13 5.57
C PRO A 18 -12.04 0.98 5.29
N THR A 19 -13.29 0.75 5.70
CA THR A 19 -14.33 1.77 5.56
C THR A 19 -13.92 3.06 6.27
N GLY A 20 -14.07 4.19 5.56
CA GLY A 20 -13.72 5.52 6.08
C GLY A 20 -12.26 5.93 5.88
N TRP A 21 -11.42 5.05 5.34
CA TRP A 21 -10.04 5.39 5.00
C TRP A 21 -9.93 5.92 3.58
N GLY A 22 -8.87 6.67 3.30
CA GLY A 22 -8.61 7.22 1.98
C GLY A 22 -7.13 7.35 1.63
N LEU A 23 -6.87 7.74 0.38
CA LEU A 23 -5.53 8.13 -0.07
C LEU A 23 -5.26 9.59 0.28
N VAL A 24 -4.07 9.89 0.81
CA VAL A 24 -3.67 11.27 1.14
C VAL A 24 -3.50 12.07 -0.15
N ALA A 25 -4.25 13.17 -0.28
CA ALA A 25 -4.21 14.02 -1.47
C ALA A 25 -2.82 14.68 -1.64
N GLY A 26 -2.38 14.84 -2.89
CA GLY A 26 -1.06 15.43 -3.19
C GLY A 26 0.13 14.51 -2.89
N THR A 27 -0.10 13.30 -2.38
CA THR A 27 0.92 12.26 -2.26
C THR A 27 0.71 11.20 -3.32
N GLU A 28 1.75 10.95 -4.12
CA GLU A 28 1.70 9.91 -5.15
C GLU A 28 2.33 8.63 -4.62
N PRO A 29 1.68 7.47 -4.80
CA PRO A 29 2.33 6.20 -4.58
C PRO A 29 3.59 6.07 -5.42
N ARG A 30 4.68 5.59 -4.82
CA ARG A 30 5.99 5.56 -5.48
C ARG A 30 6.73 4.26 -5.23
N TRP A 31 7.52 3.86 -6.22
CA TRP A 31 8.51 2.80 -6.12
C TRP A 31 9.85 3.37 -5.63
N ASP A 32 10.42 2.75 -4.60
CA ASP A 32 11.79 3.00 -4.14
C ASP A 32 12.70 1.88 -4.68
N GLU A 33 13.50 2.20 -5.71
CA GLU A 33 14.40 1.24 -6.36
C GLU A 33 15.46 0.67 -5.41
N ARG A 34 15.92 1.44 -4.42
CA ARG A 34 16.97 0.99 -3.49
C ARG A 34 16.44 0.02 -2.45
N LYS A 35 15.16 0.16 -2.09
CA LYS A 35 14.49 -0.68 -1.08
C LYS A 35 13.65 -1.78 -1.70
N GLU A 36 13.55 -1.81 -3.03
CA GLU A 36 12.65 -2.70 -3.76
C GLU A 36 11.24 -2.70 -3.14
N THR A 37 10.75 -1.50 -2.84
CA THR A 37 9.52 -1.31 -2.07
C THR A 37 8.64 -0.24 -2.73
N TRP A 38 7.38 -0.60 -2.96
CA TRP A 38 6.33 0.35 -3.29
C TRP A 38 5.71 0.93 -2.02
N THR A 39 5.42 2.24 -2.00
CA THR A 39 4.81 2.92 -0.86
C THR A 39 3.65 3.82 -1.28
N ALA A 40 2.62 3.91 -0.44
CA ALA A 40 1.53 4.89 -0.55
C ALA A 40 1.18 5.45 0.83
N ALA A 41 0.72 6.71 0.86
CA ALA A 41 0.17 7.31 2.07
C ALA A 41 -1.37 7.22 2.07
N VAL A 42 -1.92 6.81 3.20
CA VAL A 42 -3.37 6.67 3.44
C VAL A 42 -3.73 7.39 4.74
N TYR A 43 -4.96 7.84 4.88
CA TYR A 43 -5.47 8.39 6.14
C TYR A 43 -6.58 7.51 6.71
N ASP A 44 -6.69 7.49 8.03
CA ASP A 44 -7.79 6.84 8.76
C ASP A 44 -8.93 7.81 9.10
N LEU A 45 -9.96 7.30 9.79
CA LEU A 45 -11.14 8.09 10.19
C LEU A 45 -10.85 9.22 11.20
N ALA A 46 -9.68 9.21 11.84
CA ALA A 46 -9.23 10.25 12.76
C ALA A 46 -8.20 11.17 12.09
N ASP A 47 -8.12 11.16 10.76
CA ASP A 47 -7.18 11.92 9.93
C ASP A 47 -5.69 11.61 10.23
N ASN A 48 -5.38 10.48 10.87
CA ASN A 48 -3.98 10.08 11.01
C ASN A 48 -3.46 9.53 9.68
N GLU A 49 -2.27 9.96 9.29
CA GLU A 49 -1.60 9.45 8.10
C GLU A 49 -0.77 8.19 8.39
N TRP A 50 -0.90 7.20 7.53
CA TRP A 50 -0.20 5.93 7.59
C TRP A 50 0.49 5.63 6.26
N THR A 51 1.66 4.99 6.33
CA THR A 51 2.36 4.53 5.13
C THR A 51 2.11 3.03 4.91
N VAL A 52 1.48 2.69 3.79
CA VAL A 52 1.41 1.32 3.27
C VAL A 52 2.71 1.02 2.52
N ARG A 53 3.29 -0.16 2.73
CA ARG A 53 4.54 -0.61 2.09
C ARG A 53 4.36 -2.01 1.54
N VAL A 54 4.72 -2.21 0.27
CA VAL A 54 4.74 -3.53 -0.37
C VAL A 54 6.11 -3.79 -0.96
N THR A 55 6.80 -4.83 -0.50
CA THR A 55 8.11 -5.22 -1.01
C THR A 55 7.99 -6.10 -2.24
N GLU A 56 8.99 -6.07 -3.13
CA GLU A 56 9.08 -7.00 -4.27
C GLU A 56 9.03 -8.45 -3.83
N ALA A 57 9.77 -8.77 -2.75
CA ALA A 57 9.82 -10.11 -2.20
C ALA A 57 8.43 -10.60 -1.74
N ALA A 58 7.64 -9.76 -1.06
CA ALA A 58 6.28 -10.12 -0.66
C ALA A 58 5.40 -10.35 -1.88
N ALA A 59 5.40 -9.43 -2.84
CA ALA A 59 4.61 -9.55 -4.07
C ALA A 59 5.01 -10.76 -4.92
N GLY A 60 6.30 -11.09 -5.00
CA GLY A 60 6.81 -12.27 -5.70
C GLY A 60 6.37 -13.58 -5.03
N LYS A 61 6.25 -13.60 -3.70
CA LYS A 61 5.85 -14.80 -2.94
C LYS A 61 4.35 -15.10 -3.01
N GLN A 62 3.49 -14.07 -2.92
CA GLN A 62 2.04 -14.26 -2.78
C GLN A 62 1.19 -13.62 -3.88
N GLY A 63 1.82 -12.93 -4.83
CA GLY A 63 1.16 -12.17 -5.89
C GLY A 63 0.95 -10.70 -5.54
N ARG A 64 0.87 -9.86 -6.58
CA ARG A 64 0.81 -8.38 -6.46
C ARG A 64 -0.35 -7.88 -5.60
N LEU A 65 -1.59 -8.27 -5.89
CA LEU A 65 -2.78 -7.80 -5.15
C LEU A 65 -2.89 -8.40 -3.74
N PRO A 66 -2.63 -9.71 -3.53
CA PRO A 66 -2.59 -10.26 -2.17
C PRO A 66 -1.54 -9.61 -1.26
N ALA A 67 -0.38 -9.21 -1.81
CA ALA A 67 0.63 -8.44 -1.07
C ALA A 67 0.15 -7.04 -0.67
N LEU A 68 -0.56 -6.35 -1.57
CA LEU A 68 -1.20 -5.07 -1.24
C LEU A 68 -2.23 -5.21 -0.13
N LYS A 69 -3.13 -6.20 -0.22
CA LYS A 69 -4.14 -6.43 0.81
C LYS A 69 -3.50 -6.64 2.17
N GLN A 70 -2.50 -7.53 2.26
CA GLN A 70 -1.81 -7.80 3.52
C GLN A 70 -1.17 -6.55 4.10
N ALA A 71 -0.48 -5.74 3.28
CA ALA A 71 0.15 -4.51 3.75
C ALA A 71 -0.87 -3.50 4.31
N ILE A 72 -2.06 -3.42 3.71
CA ILE A 72 -3.15 -2.56 4.22
C ILE A 72 -3.72 -3.13 5.52
N ASP A 73 -3.94 -4.45 5.60
CA ASP A 73 -4.40 -5.11 6.83
C ASP A 73 -3.41 -4.85 7.99
N GLU A 74 -2.10 -4.94 7.76
CA GLU A 74 -1.07 -4.67 8.76
C GLU A 74 -1.09 -3.21 9.25
N VAL A 75 -1.30 -2.26 8.33
CA VAL A 75 -1.46 -0.85 8.70
C VAL A 75 -2.73 -0.65 9.53
N PHE A 76 -3.85 -1.25 9.13
CA PHE A 76 -5.10 -1.20 9.86
C PHE A 76 -4.96 -1.78 11.27
N TYR A 77 -4.35 -2.95 11.45
CA TYR A 77 -4.15 -3.50 12.79
C TYR A 77 -3.23 -2.65 13.68
N ARG A 78 -2.29 -1.90 13.08
CA ARG A 78 -1.45 -0.96 13.80
C ARG A 78 -2.20 0.30 14.22
N SER A 79 -3.18 0.76 13.46
CA SER A 79 -3.97 1.96 13.80
C SER A 79 -5.00 1.72 14.91
N LEU A 80 -5.28 0.46 15.25
CA LEU A 80 -6.18 0.09 16.34
C LEU A 80 -5.50 0.07 17.72
N ARG A 81 -4.18 0.31 17.77
CA ARG A 81 -3.38 0.31 19.01
C ARG A 81 -3.13 1.73 19.47
#